data_AF-A0A952BMN7-F1
#
_entry.id   AF-A0A952BMN7-F1
#
_cell.length_a   1.000
_cell.length_b   1.000
_cell.length_c   1.000
_cell.angle_alpha   90.00
_cell.angle_beta   90.00
_cell.angle_gamma   90.00
#
_symmetry.space_group_name_H-M   'P 1'
#
loop_
_entity.id
_entity.type
_entity.pdbx_description
1 polymer ?
#
loop_
_entity_poly.entity_id
_entity_poly.type
_entity_poly.pdbx_seq_one_letter_code
_entity_poly.pdbx_strand_id
1 'polypeptide(L)'
;MVTNTHTILRLFIAMIVLATGASLSLALAETGTDFPGKVLKVDLEKGKLTVKKEKGGTRFTFVVTDDTQYEGLTNLKDLKRGDRVTVNYVVTGSRYIAQKVISRKK
;
A
#
# COMPACT_ATOMS: atom_id res chain seq x y z
N MET A 1 -67.28 -13.72 21.40
CA MET A 1 -66.49 -12.64 22.04
C MET A 1 -65.03 -12.90 21.77
N VAL A 2 -64.39 -11.95 21.10
CA VAL A 2 -63.06 -12.02 20.52
C VAL A 2 -62.04 -11.48 21.53
N THR A 3 -60.91 -12.16 21.71
CA THR A 3 -59.67 -11.50 22.13
C THR A 3 -58.47 -12.21 21.49
N ASN A 4 -57.99 -11.58 20.41
CA ASN A 4 -56.79 -11.92 19.65
C ASN A 4 -55.52 -11.75 20.52
N THR A 5 -54.96 -12.84 21.01
CA THR A 5 -53.66 -12.89 21.71
C THR A 5 -52.46 -12.85 20.76
N HIS A 6 -52.61 -12.32 19.54
CA HIS A 6 -51.59 -12.35 18.49
C HIS A 6 -51.09 -10.96 18.03
N THR A 7 -51.65 -9.89 18.59
CA THR A 7 -51.33 -8.52 18.14
C THR A 7 -50.11 -7.92 18.84
N ILE A 8 -49.70 -8.46 20.01
CA ILE A 8 -48.58 -7.92 20.81
C ILE A 8 -47.22 -8.50 20.38
N LEU A 9 -47.20 -9.64 19.68
CA LEU A 9 -45.95 -10.33 19.29
C LEU A 9 -45.44 -9.93 17.88
N ARG A 10 -46.24 -9.25 17.06
CA ARG A 10 -45.84 -8.89 15.68
C ARG A 10 -45.11 -7.55 15.56
N LEU A 11 -45.07 -6.75 16.64
CA LEU A 11 -44.35 -5.47 16.69
C LEU A 11 -42.84 -5.59 16.95
N PHE A 12 -42.32 -6.81 17.18
CA PHE A 12 -40.88 -7.04 17.35
C PHE A 12 -40.11 -7.37 16.05
N ILE A 13 -40.81 -7.55 14.92
CA ILE A 13 -40.17 -7.84 13.61
C ILE A 13 -39.82 -6.55 12.85
N ALA A 14 -40.04 -5.37 13.44
CA ALA A 14 -39.67 -4.08 12.84
C ALA A 14 -38.26 -3.59 13.23
N MET A 15 -37.45 -4.40 13.94
CA MET A 15 -36.14 -3.97 14.47
C MET A 15 -34.97 -4.87 14.03
N ILE A 16 -35.01 -5.40 12.80
CA ILE A 16 -33.85 -6.03 12.13
C ILE A 16 -33.71 -5.45 10.72
N VAL A 17 -33.68 -4.12 10.58
CA VAL A 17 -33.45 -3.45 9.28
C VAL A 17 -32.40 -2.34 9.33
N LEU A 18 -31.80 -2.03 10.48
CA LEU A 18 -30.80 -0.95 10.56
C LEU A 18 -29.54 -1.33 11.36
N ALA A 19 -28.90 -2.43 10.98
CA ALA A 19 -27.56 -2.75 11.45
C ALA A 19 -26.60 -2.78 10.25
N THR A 20 -26.10 -1.59 9.94
CA THR A 20 -24.71 -1.36 9.54
C THR A 20 -24.18 -2.18 8.36
N GLY A 21 -24.50 -1.73 7.15
CA GLY A 21 -23.63 -1.93 5.98
C GLY A 21 -22.35 -1.07 6.06
N ALA A 22 -21.70 -1.04 7.23
CA ALA A 22 -20.34 -0.55 7.31
C ALA A 22 -19.46 -1.68 6.81
N SER A 23 -19.24 -1.72 5.49
CA SER A 23 -18.12 -2.42 4.90
C SER A 23 -16.85 -1.81 5.50
N LEU A 24 -16.48 -2.26 6.69
CA LEU A 24 -15.14 -2.11 7.21
C LEU A 24 -14.27 -2.93 6.28
N SER A 25 -13.90 -2.32 5.14
CA SER A 25 -12.78 -2.76 4.36
C SER A 25 -11.58 -2.65 5.29
N LEU A 26 -11.28 -3.75 5.98
CA LEU A 26 -10.02 -3.92 6.65
C LEU A 26 -9.00 -4.00 5.52
N ALA A 27 -8.51 -2.82 5.11
CA ALA A 27 -7.30 -2.73 4.33
C ALA A 27 -6.22 -3.35 5.22
N LEU A 28 -6.01 -4.66 5.06
CA LEU A 28 -4.79 -5.30 5.50
C LEU A 28 -3.72 -4.54 4.74
N ALA A 29 -3.11 -3.56 5.41
CA ALA A 29 -1.93 -2.90 4.89
C ALA A 29 -0.92 -4.02 4.68
N GLU A 30 -0.76 -4.47 3.44
CA GLU A 30 0.30 -5.40 3.10
C GLU A 30 1.58 -4.74 3.59
N THR A 31 2.16 -5.30 4.64
CA THR A 31 3.39 -4.78 5.23
C THR A 31 4.48 -5.06 4.21
N GLY A 32 4.71 -4.09 3.31
CA GLY A 32 5.71 -4.21 2.26
C GLY A 32 7.08 -4.50 2.85
N THR A 33 7.95 -5.09 2.06
CA THR A 33 9.32 -5.40 2.46
C THR A 33 10.22 -4.19 2.23
N ASP A 34 11.05 -3.85 3.21
CA ASP A 34 12.03 -2.78 3.07
C ASP A 34 13.31 -3.25 2.36
N PHE A 35 13.73 -2.47 1.37
CA PHE A 35 14.98 -2.66 0.63
C PHE A 35 15.87 -1.43 0.74
N PRO A 36 16.80 -1.38 1.71
CA PRO A 36 17.80 -0.32 1.81
C PRO A 36 18.93 -0.53 0.78
N GLY A 37 19.31 0.53 0.08
CA GLY A 37 20.42 0.47 -0.86
C GLY A 37 20.76 1.81 -1.52
N LYS A 38 21.54 1.74 -2.60
CA LYS A 38 21.91 2.88 -3.43
C LYS A 38 21.23 2.83 -4.79
N VAL A 39 20.73 3.97 -5.25
CA VAL A 39 20.17 4.13 -6.59
C VAL A 39 21.24 3.81 -7.62
N LEU A 40 20.96 2.86 -8.49
CA LEU A 40 21.82 2.49 -9.61
C LEU A 40 21.38 3.15 -10.91
N LYS A 41 20.05 3.20 -11.13
CA LYS A 41 19.41 3.79 -12.31
C LYS A 41 18.02 4.30 -11.94
N VAL A 42 17.67 5.45 -12.51
CA VAL A 42 16.29 5.98 -12.52
C VAL A 42 15.85 6.00 -13.98
N ASP A 43 14.69 5.42 -14.27
CA ASP A 43 14.11 5.34 -15.60
C ASP A 43 12.70 5.95 -15.53
N LEU A 44 12.63 7.25 -15.80
CA LEU A 44 11.41 8.04 -15.65
C LEU A 44 10.35 7.67 -16.69
N GLU A 45 10.78 7.33 -17.90
CA GLU A 45 9.87 6.94 -18.99
C GLU A 45 9.13 5.65 -18.68
N LYS A 46 9.79 4.71 -17.98
CA LYS A 46 9.22 3.41 -17.63
C LYS A 46 8.71 3.33 -16.20
N GLY A 47 8.83 4.42 -15.41
CA GLY A 47 8.52 4.41 -13.99
C GLY A 47 9.31 3.36 -13.22
N LYS A 48 10.61 3.21 -13.48
CA LYS A 48 11.44 2.18 -12.84
C LYS A 48 12.58 2.78 -12.03
N LEU A 49 12.78 2.21 -10.85
CA LEU A 49 13.89 2.53 -9.95
C LEU A 49 14.73 1.28 -9.71
N THR A 50 15.99 1.29 -10.14
CA THR A 50 16.92 0.20 -9.85
C THR A 50 17.78 0.57 -8.65
N VAL A 51 17.74 -0.25 -7.60
CA VAL A 51 18.52 -0.06 -6.36
C VAL A 51 19.45 -1.25 -6.15
N LYS A 52 20.71 -0.97 -5.80
CA LYS A 52 21.72 -1.95 -5.44
C LYS A 52 21.87 -2.00 -3.92
N LYS A 53 21.84 -3.20 -3.34
CA LYS A 53 22.15 -3.41 -1.92
C LYS A 53 23.61 -3.03 -1.65
N GLU A 54 23.88 -2.30 -0.56
CA GLU A 54 25.24 -1.87 -0.19
C GLU A 54 26.16 -3.08 0.03
N LYS A 55 25.63 -4.19 0.57
CA LYS A 55 26.34 -5.46 0.80
C LYS A 55 25.79 -6.56 -0.12
N GLY A 56 26.67 -7.39 -0.70
CA GLY A 56 26.29 -8.56 -1.49
C GLY A 56 25.93 -8.29 -2.95
N GLY A 57 25.89 -7.02 -3.39
CA GLY A 57 25.82 -6.67 -4.81
C GLY A 57 24.47 -6.89 -5.51
N THR A 58 23.50 -7.52 -4.85
CA THR A 58 22.13 -7.74 -5.34
C THR A 58 21.49 -6.43 -5.80
N ARG A 59 20.78 -6.49 -6.92
CA ARG A 59 20.09 -5.35 -7.52
C ARG A 59 18.63 -5.74 -7.72
N PHE A 60 17.73 -4.85 -7.34
CA PHE A 60 16.31 -4.96 -7.68
C PHE A 60 15.89 -3.79 -8.53
N THR A 61 14.91 -4.03 -9.41
CA THR A 61 14.23 -2.98 -10.14
C THR A 61 12.79 -2.93 -9.66
N PHE A 62 12.43 -1.80 -9.08
CA PHE A 62 11.10 -1.51 -8.59
C PHE A 62 10.32 -0.75 -9.65
N VAL A 63 9.04 -1.09 -9.79
CA VAL A 63 8.07 -0.29 -10.51
C VAL A 63 7.52 0.75 -9.56
N VAL A 64 7.57 2.00 -9.98
CA VAL A 64 7.07 3.16 -9.25
C VAL A 64 5.78 3.57 -9.94
N THR A 65 4.71 3.71 -9.17
CA THR A 65 3.37 4.06 -9.64
C THR A 65 2.96 5.40 -9.04
N ASP A 66 1.81 5.92 -9.45
CA ASP A 66 1.27 7.17 -8.91
C ASP A 66 0.89 7.04 -7.41
N ASP A 67 0.64 5.81 -6.94
CA ASP A 67 0.37 5.51 -5.54
C ASP A 67 1.64 5.43 -4.67
N THR A 68 2.84 5.45 -5.28
CA THR A 68 4.09 5.38 -4.54
C THR A 68 4.27 6.63 -3.67
N GLN A 69 4.37 6.43 -2.37
CA GLN A 69 4.63 7.50 -1.42
C GLN A 69 6.12 7.88 -1.37
N TYR A 70 6.40 9.13 -1.05
CA TYR A 70 7.76 9.66 -0.97
C TYR A 70 8.04 10.31 0.39
N GLU A 71 9.24 10.08 0.93
CA GLU A 71 9.70 10.73 2.17
C GLU A 71 11.14 11.23 2.00
N GLY A 72 11.38 12.50 2.31
CA GLY A 72 12.69 13.14 2.09
C GLY A 72 13.02 13.44 0.62
N LEU A 73 12.05 13.22 -0.28
CA LEU A 73 12.01 13.64 -1.67
C LEU A 73 10.54 13.89 -2.07
N THR A 74 10.31 14.58 -3.20
CA THR A 74 8.97 14.88 -3.70
C THR A 74 8.52 13.87 -4.74
N ASN A 75 9.42 13.40 -5.60
CA ASN A 75 9.10 12.45 -6.65
C ASN A 75 10.35 11.70 -7.17
N LEU A 76 10.13 10.72 -8.06
CA LEU A 76 11.20 9.89 -8.63
C LEU A 76 12.32 10.69 -9.34
N LYS A 77 12.04 11.88 -9.90
CA LYS A 77 13.02 12.72 -10.61
C LYS A 77 14.06 13.34 -9.67
N ASP A 78 13.75 13.42 -8.38
CA ASP A 78 14.68 13.96 -7.38
C ASP A 78 15.82 12.99 -7.04
N LEU A 79 15.68 11.72 -7.44
CA LEU A 79 16.70 10.70 -7.26
C LEU A 79 17.70 10.72 -8.41
N LYS A 80 18.98 10.56 -8.06
CA LYS A 80 20.06 10.30 -9.00
C LYS A 80 20.88 9.10 -8.57
N ARG A 81 21.68 8.59 -9.50
CA ARG A 81 22.61 7.48 -9.24
C ARG A 81 23.51 7.81 -8.05
N GLY A 82 23.63 6.86 -7.13
CA GLY A 82 24.45 6.96 -5.92
C GLY A 82 23.69 7.37 -4.66
N ASP A 83 22.49 7.96 -4.81
CA ASP A 83 21.67 8.34 -3.67
C ASP A 83 21.31 7.12 -2.82
N ARG A 84 21.30 7.28 -1.50
CA ARG A 84 20.87 6.24 -0.58
C ARG A 84 19.37 6.33 -0.37
N VAL A 85 18.70 5.20 -0.51
CA VAL A 85 17.25 5.10 -0.34
C VAL A 85 16.86 3.83 0.39
N THR A 86 15.70 3.83 1.02
CA THR A 86 14.95 2.61 1.38
C THR A 86 13.71 2.57 0.52
N VAL A 87 13.50 1.46 -0.19
CA VAL A 87 12.26 1.21 -0.94
C VAL A 87 11.43 0.19 -0.19
N ASN A 88 10.25 0.56 0.28
CA ASN A 88 9.25 -0.37 0.75
C ASN A 88 8.47 -0.88 -0.47
N TYR A 89 8.39 -2.20 -0.66
CA TYR A 89 7.77 -2.78 -1.85
C TYR A 89 6.90 -3.99 -1.53
N VAL A 90 5.94 -4.26 -2.42
CA VAL A 90 5.17 -5.50 -2.48
C VAL A 90 5.49 -6.25 -3.77
N VAL A 91 5.27 -7.56 -3.79
CA VAL A 91 5.44 -8.38 -5.00
C VAL A 91 4.08 -8.64 -5.62
N THR A 92 3.85 -8.12 -6.82
CA THR A 92 2.61 -8.33 -7.57
C THR A 92 2.94 -9.06 -8.87
N GLY A 93 2.57 -10.34 -8.96
CA GLY A 93 3.00 -11.22 -10.04
C GLY A 93 4.52 -11.33 -10.08
N SER A 94 5.14 -10.90 -11.19
CA SER A 94 6.59 -10.89 -11.38
C SER A 94 7.24 -9.53 -11.15
N ARG A 95 6.53 -8.56 -10.55
CA ARG A 95 6.97 -7.17 -10.39
C ARG A 95 7.11 -6.82 -8.92
N TYR A 96 8.13 -6.03 -8.62
CA TYR A 96 8.31 -5.40 -7.32
C TYR A 96 7.71 -4.00 -7.39
N ILE A 97 6.55 -3.79 -6.77
CA ILE A 97 5.83 -2.52 -6.79
C ILE A 97 6.24 -1.71 -5.56
N ALA A 98 6.75 -0.50 -5.77
CA ALA A 98 7.16 0.39 -4.68
C ALA A 98 5.92 1.03 -4.04
N GLN A 99 5.73 0.78 -2.74
CA GLN A 99 4.71 1.45 -1.94
C GLN A 99 5.24 2.76 -1.36
N LYS A 100 6.52 2.80 -0.97
CA LYS A 100 7.16 4.00 -0.43
C LYS A 100 8.64 4.06 -0.79
N VAL A 101 9.14 5.25 -1.09
CA VAL A 101 10.56 5.54 -1.32
C VAL A 101 11.04 6.60 -0.36
N ILE A 102 12.00 6.24 0.49
CA ILE A 102 12.55 7.09 1.54
C ILE A 102 13.98 7.48 1.18
N SER A 103 14.25 8.79 1.05
CA SER A 103 15.61 9.28 0.88
C SER A 103 16.37 9.22 2.20
N ARG A 104 17.55 8.60 2.18
CA ARG A 104 18.50 8.61 3.29
C ARG A 104 19.61 9.61 2.97
N LYS A 105 19.27 10.90 2.94
CA LYS A 105 20.29 11.96 2.89
C LYS A 105 21.14 11.82 4.16
N LYS A 106 22.46 11.72 3.96
CA LYS A 106 23.44 11.59 5.03
C LYS A 106 24.10 12.94 5.26
#